data_AF-A0A143QGZ2-F1
#
_entry.id   AF-A0A143QGZ2-F1
#
_cell.length_a   1.000
_cell.length_b   1.000
_cell.length_c   1.000
_cell.angle_alpha   90.00
_cell.angle_beta   90.00
_cell.angle_gamma   90.00
#
_symmetry.space_group_name_H-M   'P 1'
#
loop_
_entity.id
_entity.type
_entity.pdbx_description
1 polymer ?
#
loop_
_entity_poly.entity_id
_entity_poly.type
_entity_poly.pdbx_seq_one_letter_code
_entity_poly.pdbx_strand_id
1 'polypeptide(L)'
;MSHNHTRIAIESADVWTELTVGPEVNTVRIVASDLREAQQQRARLHAEAVDRGESADNLAVFLDLEIYIAADARTARREFAALDAPASPSSIRYVGTPSGLASLISDVTAADVADGVTLQVHGEIERQSTFLAAGVLPLLESRGTRLDTDVVDAILGAPRIAPTLAS
;
A
#
# COMPACT_ATOMS: atom_id res chain seq x y z
N MET A 1 -3.70 -24.86 -1.32
CA MET A 1 -2.81 -23.74 -1.03
C MET A 1 -3.58 -22.49 -1.38
N SER A 2 -3.96 -21.67 -0.40
CA SER A 2 -4.59 -20.39 -0.72
C SER A 2 -3.52 -19.52 -1.37
N HIS A 3 -3.74 -19.06 -2.60
CA HIS A 3 -2.87 -18.06 -3.19
C HIS A 3 -2.98 -16.81 -2.30
N ASN A 4 -1.88 -16.39 -1.68
CA ASN A 4 -1.88 -15.17 -0.89
C ASN A 4 -2.15 -14.02 -1.87
N HIS A 5 -3.36 -13.48 -1.84
CA HIS A 5 -3.72 -12.36 -2.70
C HIS A 5 -3.03 -11.14 -2.12
N THR A 6 -2.32 -10.38 -2.96
CA THR A 6 -1.70 -9.11 -2.54
C THR A 6 -2.76 -8.21 -1.94
N ARG A 7 -2.60 -7.82 -0.67
CA ARG A 7 -3.47 -6.85 0.01
C ARG A 7 -2.85 -5.47 -0.02
N ILE A 8 -3.68 -4.45 -0.18
CA ILE A 8 -3.22 -3.07 -0.31
C ILE A 8 -4.14 -2.20 0.51
N ALA A 9 -3.56 -1.35 1.34
CA ALA A 9 -4.24 -0.28 2.02
C ALA A 9 -3.57 1.05 1.71
N ILE A 10 -4.28 2.14 1.95
CA ILE A 10 -3.75 3.49 1.86
C ILE A 10 -4.08 4.23 3.15
N GLU A 11 -3.13 5.04 3.61
CA GLU A 11 -3.35 6.00 4.68
C GLU A 11 -3.51 7.39 4.07
N SER A 12 -4.69 7.98 4.23
CA SER A 12 -5.02 9.31 3.72
C SER A 12 -5.81 10.07 4.79
N ALA A 13 -5.38 11.30 5.10
CA ALA A 13 -5.99 12.14 6.13
C ALA A 13 -6.19 11.40 7.48
N ASP A 14 -5.17 10.65 7.91
CA ASP A 14 -5.17 9.81 9.12
C ASP A 14 -6.21 8.68 9.13
N VAL A 15 -6.80 8.38 7.97
CA VAL A 15 -7.71 7.24 7.78
C VAL A 15 -6.98 6.15 7.02
N TRP A 16 -6.82 5.00 7.67
CA TRP A 16 -6.34 3.78 7.04
C TRP A 16 -7.51 3.05 6.38
N THR A 17 -7.40 2.80 5.07
CA THR A 17 -8.44 2.12 4.29
C THR A 17 -7.82 1.03 3.44
N GLU A 18 -8.30 -0.21 3.59
CA GLU A 18 -7.94 -1.30 2.70
C GLU A 18 -8.67 -1.16 1.35
N LEU A 19 -7.93 -1.26 0.26
CA LEU A 19 -8.41 -1.13 -1.12
C LEU A 19 -8.70 -2.49 -1.76
N THR A 20 -8.44 -3.59 -1.05
CA THR A 20 -8.56 -4.96 -1.54
C THR A 20 -9.71 -5.71 -0.88
N VAL A 21 -10.38 -6.57 -1.64
CA VAL A 21 -11.37 -7.51 -1.11
C VAL A 21 -10.62 -8.66 -0.45
N GLY A 22 -10.86 -8.85 0.85
CA GLY A 22 -10.24 -9.90 1.65
C GLY A 22 -11.13 -10.36 2.80
N PRO A 23 -10.79 -11.47 3.46
CA PRO A 23 -11.48 -11.87 4.68
C PRO A 23 -11.27 -10.81 5.77
N GLU A 24 -12.31 -10.56 6.57
CA GLU A 24 -12.18 -9.79 7.81
C GLU A 24 -11.34 -10.60 8.80
N VAL A 25 -10.11 -10.13 9.01
CA VAL A 25 -9.10 -10.75 9.89
C VAL A 25 -8.46 -9.66 10.73
N ASN A 26 -7.77 -10.06 11.81
CA ASN A 26 -7.00 -9.08 12.58
C ASN A 26 -5.89 -8.50 11.70
N THR A 27 -5.79 -7.17 11.67
CA THR A 27 -4.76 -6.46 10.90
C THR A 27 -3.73 -5.85 11.83
N VAL A 28 -2.44 -6.05 11.53
CA VAL A 28 -1.33 -5.41 12.23
C VAL A 28 -0.49 -4.65 11.22
N ARG A 29 -0.20 -3.38 11.50
CA ARG A 29 0.73 -2.57 10.71
C ARG A 29 2.13 -2.67 11.29
N ILE A 30 3.12 -2.79 10.42
CA ILE A 30 4.54 -2.77 10.77
C ILE A 30 5.28 -1.70 9.98
N VAL A 31 6.27 -1.11 10.63
CA VAL A 31 7.31 -0.30 9.99
C VAL A 31 8.61 -1.10 10.00
N ALA A 32 9.39 -0.98 8.94
CA ALA A 32 10.67 -1.66 8.82
C ALA A 32 11.65 -0.80 8.04
N SER A 33 12.92 -0.90 8.39
CA SER A 33 14.00 -0.22 7.67
C SER A 33 14.35 -0.88 6.34
N ASP A 34 14.07 -2.19 6.20
CA ASP A 34 14.23 -2.95 4.98
C ASP A 34 13.28 -4.16 4.89
N LEU A 35 13.26 -4.81 3.72
CA LEU A 35 12.36 -5.94 3.44
C LEU A 35 12.70 -7.19 4.28
N ARG A 36 13.96 -7.36 4.68
CA ARG A 36 14.37 -8.50 5.49
C ARG A 36 13.86 -8.34 6.92
N GLU A 37 13.95 -7.15 7.48
CA GLU A 37 13.37 -6.82 8.78
C GLU A 37 11.84 -7.02 8.75
N ALA A 38 11.16 -6.52 7.72
CA ALA A 38 9.72 -6.71 7.56
C ALA A 38 9.33 -8.21 7.52
N GLN A 39 10.06 -9.02 6.75
CA GLN A 39 9.85 -10.47 6.68
C GLN A 39 10.02 -11.14 8.05
N GLN A 40 11.04 -10.74 8.82
CA GLN A 40 11.28 -11.27 10.17
C GLN A 40 10.16 -10.87 11.13
N GLN A 41 9.72 -9.62 11.09
CA GLN A 41 8.61 -9.12 11.92
C GLN A 41 7.31 -9.87 11.59
N ARG A 42 6.98 -10.03 10.30
CA ARG A 42 5.83 -10.82 9.84
C ARG A 42 5.89 -12.24 10.39
N ALA A 43 7.00 -12.95 10.17
CA ALA A 43 7.17 -14.33 10.60
C ALA A 43 7.00 -14.48 12.13
N ARG A 44 7.54 -13.53 12.89
CA ARG A 44 7.40 -13.50 14.36
C ARG A 44 5.93 -13.31 14.77
N LEU A 45 5.23 -12.34 14.20
CA LEU A 45 3.83 -12.05 14.53
C LEU A 45 2.91 -13.25 14.25
N HIS A 46 3.13 -13.93 13.11
CA HIS A 46 2.40 -15.15 12.77
C HIS A 46 2.70 -16.30 13.73
N ALA A 47 3.97 -16.52 14.09
CA ALA A 47 4.34 -17.54 15.07
C ALA A 47 3.68 -17.28 16.44
N GLU A 48 3.68 -16.02 16.89
CA GLU A 48 3.02 -15.63 18.15
C GLU A 48 1.50 -15.85 18.12
N ALA A 49 0.85 -15.64 16.98
CA ALA A 49 -0.57 -15.94 16.82
C ALA A 49 -0.85 -17.44 16.93
N VAL A 50 -0.04 -18.26 16.27
CA VAL A 50 -0.13 -19.72 16.35
C VAL A 50 0.11 -20.21 17.79
N ASP A 51 1.08 -19.65 18.51
CA ASP A 51 1.35 -20.00 19.91
C ASP A 51 0.18 -19.66 20.85
N ARG A 52 -0.64 -18.65 20.50
CA ARG A 52 -1.91 -18.33 21.20
C ARG A 52 -3.08 -19.24 20.79
N GLY A 53 -2.88 -20.18 19.88
CA GLY A 53 -3.91 -21.06 19.34
C GLY A 53 -4.82 -20.38 18.30
N GLU A 54 -4.42 -19.23 17.77
CA GLU A 54 -5.11 -18.56 16.66
C GLU A 54 -4.75 -19.25 15.33
N SER A 55 -5.67 -19.24 14.37
CA SER A 55 -5.33 -19.64 13.01
C SER A 55 -4.33 -18.64 12.42
N ALA A 56 -3.28 -19.14 11.76
CA ALA A 56 -2.34 -18.30 11.01
C ALA A 56 -3.06 -17.43 9.95
N ASP A 57 -4.21 -17.91 9.45
CA ASP A 57 -5.02 -17.19 8.47
C ASP A 57 -5.88 -16.05 9.09
N ASN A 58 -5.88 -15.90 10.43
CA ASN A 58 -6.67 -14.88 11.13
C ASN A 58 -5.87 -13.58 11.41
N LEU A 59 -4.65 -13.49 10.91
CA LEU A 59 -3.78 -12.31 11.04
C LEU A 59 -3.26 -11.90 9.66
N ALA A 60 -3.36 -10.60 9.36
CA ALA A 60 -2.72 -9.99 8.21
C ALA A 60 -1.77 -8.89 8.65
N VAL A 61 -0.51 -9.01 8.24
CA VAL A 61 0.55 -8.05 8.53
C VAL A 61 0.75 -7.13 7.33
N PHE A 62 0.52 -5.84 7.52
CA PHE A 62 0.68 -4.80 6.52
C PHE A 62 1.99 -4.04 6.75
N LEU A 63 2.86 -4.03 5.74
CA LEU A 63 4.08 -3.22 5.76
C LEU A 63 3.78 -1.80 5.28
N ASP A 64 4.10 -0.81 6.10
CA ASP A 64 4.01 0.59 5.70
C ASP A 64 5.11 0.92 4.67
N LEU A 65 4.70 1.49 3.54
CA LEU A 65 5.56 1.96 2.46
C LEU A 65 5.33 3.45 2.23
N GLU A 66 6.38 4.25 2.42
CA GLU A 66 6.39 5.64 1.98
C GLU A 66 6.56 5.69 0.46
N ILE A 67 5.65 6.35 -0.26
CA ILE A 67 5.68 6.37 -1.72
C ILE A 67 5.66 7.78 -2.31
N TYR A 68 6.41 7.95 -3.40
CA TYR A 68 6.25 9.04 -4.35
C TYR A 68 6.45 8.53 -5.76
N ILE A 69 5.41 8.64 -6.59
CA ILE A 69 5.42 8.14 -7.96
C ILE A 69 5.20 9.25 -8.98
N ALA A 70 5.86 9.10 -10.12
CA ALA A 70 5.68 9.94 -11.30
C ALA A 70 5.77 9.09 -12.58
N ALA A 71 5.52 9.72 -13.74
CA ALA A 71 5.56 9.04 -15.03
C ALA A 71 6.90 8.35 -15.32
N ASP A 72 8.01 8.89 -14.80
CA ASP A 72 9.34 8.31 -14.91
C ASP A 72 10.16 8.50 -13.62
N ALA A 73 11.14 7.61 -13.40
CA ALA A 73 11.92 7.60 -12.18
C ALA A 73 12.83 8.83 -12.00
N ARG A 74 13.25 9.49 -13.09
CA ARG A 74 14.07 10.72 -13.00
C ARG A 74 13.20 11.87 -12.48
N THR A 75 12.00 12.01 -13.03
CA THR A 75 11.00 12.98 -12.59
C THR A 75 10.59 12.74 -11.13
N ALA A 76 10.27 11.50 -10.74
CA ALA A 76 9.91 11.16 -9.36
C ALA A 76 11.00 11.58 -8.36
N ARG A 77 12.26 11.25 -8.64
CA ARG A 77 13.40 11.62 -7.77
C ARG A 77 13.63 13.12 -7.70
N ARG A 78 13.53 13.83 -8.83
CA ARG A 78 13.69 15.29 -8.87
C ARG A 78 12.61 15.97 -8.05
N GLU A 79 11.37 15.57 -8.22
CA GLU A 79 10.23 16.19 -7.55
C GLU A 79 10.18 15.84 -6.07
N PHE A 80 10.46 14.58 -5.70
CA PHE A 80 10.57 14.18 -4.30
C PHE A 80 11.68 14.95 -3.57
N ALA A 81 12.84 15.15 -4.20
CA ALA A 81 13.94 15.93 -3.62
C ALA A 81 13.60 17.42 -3.41
N ALA A 82 12.54 17.92 -4.04
CA ALA A 82 12.04 19.28 -3.83
C ALA A 82 10.97 19.36 -2.74
N LEU A 83 10.49 18.22 -2.21
CA LEU A 83 9.59 18.19 -1.06
C LEU A 83 10.38 18.41 0.23
N ASP A 84 9.72 19.01 1.22
CA ASP A 84 10.23 19.08 2.60
C ASP A 84 9.93 17.77 3.36
N ALA A 85 10.38 16.65 2.80
CA ALA A 85 10.22 15.32 3.38
C ALA A 85 11.45 14.98 4.25
N PRO A 86 11.26 14.24 5.37
CA PRO A 86 12.38 13.80 6.20
C PRO A 86 13.44 13.03 5.41
N ALA A 87 14.72 13.35 5.63
CA ALA A 87 15.83 12.70 4.93
C ALA A 87 15.86 11.18 5.17
N SER A 88 15.62 10.77 6.42
CA SER A 88 15.42 9.37 6.79
C SER A 88 13.93 9.05 6.82
N PRO A 89 13.47 8.02 6.09
CA PRO A 89 12.09 7.55 6.19
C PRO A 89 11.85 6.84 7.53
N SER A 90 10.60 6.80 7.97
CA SER A 90 10.15 6.00 9.13
C SER A 90 10.03 4.52 8.79
N SER A 91 9.79 4.20 7.52
CA SER A 91 9.74 2.84 6.97
C SER A 91 10.49 2.76 5.63
N ILE A 92 10.18 1.78 4.79
CA ILE A 92 10.75 1.67 3.45
C ILE A 92 10.16 2.75 2.55
N ARG A 93 11.01 3.49 1.84
CA ARG A 93 10.62 4.53 0.88
C ARG A 93 10.84 4.11 -0.57
N TYR A 94 9.78 4.18 -1.36
CA TYR A 94 9.80 4.01 -2.80
C TYR A 94 9.61 5.34 -3.54
N VAL A 95 10.60 5.75 -4.33
CA VAL A 95 10.50 6.92 -5.22
C VAL A 95 10.76 6.48 -6.65
N GLY A 96 9.72 6.46 -7.49
CA GLY A 96 9.84 5.84 -8.81
C GLY A 96 8.60 5.91 -9.69
N THR A 97 8.33 4.82 -10.41
CA THR A 97 7.22 4.74 -11.38
C THR A 97 6.07 3.90 -10.82
N PRO A 98 4.84 4.10 -11.32
CA PRO A 98 3.71 3.22 -10.99
C PRO A 98 4.02 1.74 -11.24
N SER A 99 4.65 1.43 -12.38
CA SER A 99 5.02 0.06 -12.74
C SER A 99 6.04 -0.56 -11.79
N GLY A 100 7.03 0.22 -11.35
CA GLY A 100 8.04 -0.25 -10.41
C GLY A 100 7.45 -0.42 -9.01
N LEU A 101 6.52 0.44 -8.59
CA LEU A 101 5.80 0.28 -7.33
C LEU A 101 4.94 -0.99 -7.36
N ALA A 102 4.17 -1.21 -8.43
CA ALA A 102 3.37 -2.43 -8.58
C ALA A 102 4.25 -3.68 -8.49
N SER A 103 5.41 -3.71 -9.16
CA SER A 103 6.36 -4.82 -9.05
C SER A 103 6.89 -5.01 -7.63
N LEU A 104 7.31 -3.94 -6.94
CA LEU A 104 7.72 -4.03 -5.54
C LEU A 104 6.63 -4.64 -4.66
N ILE A 105 5.38 -4.20 -4.82
CA ILE A 105 4.25 -4.71 -4.03
C ILE A 105 4.02 -6.21 -4.32
N SER A 106 4.09 -6.61 -5.59
CA SER A 106 4.01 -8.04 -5.95
C SER A 106 5.15 -8.86 -5.33
N ASP A 107 6.37 -8.32 -5.32
CA ASP A 107 7.54 -8.98 -4.74
C ASP A 107 7.41 -9.11 -3.22
N VAL A 108 6.87 -8.10 -2.53
CA VAL A 108 6.58 -8.14 -1.08
C VAL A 108 5.67 -9.32 -0.74
N THR A 109 4.59 -9.52 -1.50
CA THR A 109 3.68 -10.65 -1.29
C THR A 109 4.34 -11.98 -1.70
N ALA A 110 4.99 -12.04 -2.86
CA ALA A 110 5.56 -13.29 -3.39
C ALA A 110 6.72 -13.84 -2.55
N ALA A 111 7.46 -12.96 -1.86
CA ALA A 111 8.56 -13.34 -0.97
C ALA A 111 8.14 -13.47 0.51
N ASP A 112 6.83 -13.45 0.81
CA ASP A 112 6.28 -13.50 2.17
C ASP A 112 6.88 -12.42 3.10
N VAL A 113 7.20 -11.24 2.56
CA VAL A 113 7.71 -10.11 3.35
C VAL A 113 6.60 -9.52 4.21
N ALA A 114 5.39 -9.39 3.64
CA ALA A 114 4.18 -8.95 4.30
C ALA A 114 2.95 -9.56 3.62
N ASP A 115 1.82 -9.62 4.31
CA ASP A 115 0.54 -10.07 3.73
C ASP A 115 -0.09 -8.97 2.87
N GLY A 116 0.22 -7.72 3.18
CA GLY A 116 -0.14 -6.55 2.41
C GLY A 116 0.78 -5.38 2.64
N VAL A 117 0.48 -4.26 1.98
CA VAL A 117 1.20 -2.99 2.15
C VAL A 117 0.23 -1.88 2.51
N THR A 118 0.65 -0.95 3.37
CA THR A 118 -0.01 0.34 3.57
C THR A 118 0.77 1.40 2.80
N LEU A 119 0.11 2.10 1.88
CA LEU A 119 0.72 3.20 1.13
C LEU A 119 0.60 4.51 1.92
N GLN A 120 1.74 5.08 2.28
CA GLN A 120 1.88 6.41 2.86
C GLN A 120 2.33 7.38 1.77
N VAL A 121 1.40 8.21 1.32
CA VAL A 121 1.57 9.02 0.11
C VAL A 121 2.26 10.33 0.43
N HIS A 122 3.37 10.61 -0.26
CA HIS A 122 4.05 11.90 -0.19
C HIS A 122 3.65 12.83 -1.34
N GLY A 123 3.65 14.14 -1.08
CA GLY A 123 3.34 15.16 -2.08
C GLY A 123 1.85 15.41 -2.24
N GLU A 124 1.45 15.90 -3.42
CA GLU A 124 0.07 16.26 -3.72
C GLU A 124 -0.81 15.01 -3.87
N ILE A 125 -1.74 14.82 -2.92
CA ILE A 125 -2.60 13.64 -2.83
C ILE A 125 -3.34 13.38 -4.14
N GLU A 126 -4.00 14.38 -4.73
CA GLU A 126 -4.78 14.22 -5.97
C GLU A 126 -3.93 13.68 -7.14
N ARG A 127 -2.72 14.21 -7.29
CA ARG A 127 -1.78 13.76 -8.32
C ARG A 127 -1.30 12.34 -8.09
N GLN A 128 -0.96 12.00 -6.84
CA GLN A 128 -0.53 10.65 -6.49
C GLN A 128 -1.68 9.63 -6.63
N SER A 129 -2.90 9.98 -6.22
CA SER A 129 -4.11 9.16 -6.41
C SER A 129 -4.34 8.86 -7.90
N THR A 130 -4.13 9.84 -8.78
CA THR A 130 -4.23 9.63 -10.23
C THR A 130 -3.21 8.58 -10.71
N PHE A 131 -1.95 8.65 -10.27
CA PHE A 131 -0.94 7.65 -10.63
C PHE A 131 -1.22 6.27 -10.03
N LEU A 132 -1.78 6.21 -8.82
CA LEU A 132 -2.18 4.95 -8.18
C LEU A 132 -3.32 4.29 -8.97
N ALA A 133 -4.42 5.02 -9.18
CA ALA A 133 -5.61 4.53 -9.85
C ALA A 133 -5.37 4.16 -11.32
N ALA A 134 -4.61 4.97 -12.05
CA ALA A 134 -4.36 4.73 -13.48
C ALA A 134 -3.14 3.84 -13.77
N GLY A 135 -2.21 3.72 -12.82
CA GLY A 135 -0.89 3.13 -13.09
C GLY A 135 -0.47 1.98 -12.19
N VAL A 136 -0.91 1.94 -10.93
CA VAL A 136 -0.50 0.89 -9.97
C VAL A 136 -1.58 -0.18 -9.86
N LEU A 137 -2.81 0.24 -9.53
CA LEU A 137 -3.92 -0.67 -9.27
C LEU A 137 -4.26 -1.58 -10.46
N PRO A 138 -4.32 -1.09 -11.72
CA PRO A 138 -4.60 -1.95 -12.87
C PRO A 138 -3.53 -3.02 -13.09
N LEU A 139 -2.26 -2.70 -12.78
CA LEU A 139 -1.16 -3.68 -12.88
C LEU A 139 -1.28 -4.76 -11.80
N LEU A 140 -1.66 -4.39 -10.59
CA LEU A 140 -1.87 -5.34 -9.50
C LEU A 140 -3.10 -6.23 -9.75
N GLU A 141 -4.18 -5.66 -10.29
CA GLU A 141 -5.37 -6.41 -10.72
C GLU A 141 -5.04 -7.40 -11.84
N SER A 142 -4.25 -6.99 -12.84
CA SER A 142 -3.79 -7.89 -13.92
C SER A 142 -2.95 -9.07 -13.41
N ARG A 143 -2.41 -8.97 -12.19
CA ARG A 143 -1.63 -10.02 -11.50
C ARG A 143 -2.48 -10.82 -10.50
N GLY A 144 -3.78 -10.59 -10.44
CA GLY A 144 -4.73 -11.34 -9.61
C GLY A 144 -5.08 -10.69 -8.28
N THR A 145 -4.64 -9.46 -8.01
CA THR A 145 -5.12 -8.68 -6.86
C THR A 145 -6.60 -8.39 -7.03
N ARG A 146 -7.40 -8.60 -5.99
CA ARG A 146 -8.83 -8.30 -6.01
C ARG A 146 -9.08 -6.97 -5.34
N LEU A 147 -9.38 -5.95 -6.12
CA LEU A 147 -9.67 -4.61 -5.62
C LEU A 147 -11.13 -4.51 -5.20
N ASP A 148 -11.39 -3.76 -4.13
CA ASP A 148 -12.73 -3.30 -3.81
C ASP A 148 -12.97 -2.01 -4.61
N THR A 149 -13.64 -2.13 -5.75
CA THR A 149 -13.82 -1.00 -6.70
C THR A 149 -14.60 0.16 -6.07
N ASP A 150 -15.59 -0.12 -5.22
CA ASP A 150 -16.38 0.91 -4.56
C ASP A 150 -15.51 1.72 -3.58
N VAL A 151 -14.65 1.03 -2.83
CA VAL A 151 -13.69 1.69 -1.92
C VAL A 151 -12.61 2.44 -2.71
N VAL A 152 -12.07 1.82 -3.76
CA VAL A 152 -11.08 2.46 -4.63
C VAL A 152 -11.64 3.75 -5.23
N ASP A 153 -12.86 3.74 -5.76
CA ASP A 153 -13.51 4.94 -6.32
C ASP A 153 -13.80 5.99 -5.23
N ALA A 154 -14.18 5.56 -4.02
CA ALA A 154 -14.45 6.48 -2.91
C ALA A 154 -13.19 7.19 -2.38
N ILE A 155 -12.03 6.53 -2.44
CA ILE A 155 -10.76 7.01 -1.88
C ILE A 155 -9.85 7.65 -2.94
N LEU A 156 -9.77 7.06 -4.14
CA LEU A 156 -8.86 7.47 -5.21
C LEU A 156 -9.58 8.05 -6.44
N GLY A 157 -10.90 7.94 -6.52
CA GLY A 157 -11.69 8.57 -7.58
C GLY A 157 -11.51 10.08 -7.59
N ALA A 158 -11.58 10.67 -8.78
CA ALA A 158 -11.49 12.11 -9.02
C ALA A 158 -12.37 12.91 -8.02
N PRO A 159 -12.01 14.16 -7.67
CA PRO A 159 -12.67 14.89 -6.61
C PRO A 159 -14.18 14.88 -6.84
N ARG A 160 -14.91 14.36 -5.85
CA ARG A 160 -16.37 14.53 -5.79
C ARG A 160 -16.61 16.02 -5.89
N ILE A 161 -17.04 16.49 -7.06
CA ILE A 161 -17.63 17.81 -7.20
C ILE A 161 -18.79 17.78 -6.19
N ALA A 162 -18.60 18.44 -5.05
CA ALA A 162 -19.68 18.65 -4.11
C ALA A 162 -20.85 19.21 -4.93
N PRO A 163 -22.07 18.66 -4.83
CA PRO A 163 -23.21 19.29 -5.48
C PRO A 163 -23.23 20.72 -4.95
N THR A 164 -22.95 21.67 -5.84
CA THR A 164 -23.19 23.07 -5.54
C THR A 164 -24.68 23.13 -5.30
N LEU A 165 -25.07 23.23 -4.01
CA LEU A 165 -26.42 23.60 -3.64
C LEU A 165 -26.61 25.02 -4.17
N ALA A 166 -27.08 25.09 -5.41
CA ALA A 166 -27.58 26.31 -5.99
C ALA A 166 -28.90 26.63 -5.26
N SER A 167 -28.78 27.61 -4.36
CA SER A 167 -29.80 28.53 -3.85
C SER A 167 -31.01 27.95 -3.12
#